data_AF-A0AB34D6U4-F1
#
_entry.id   AF-A0AB34D6U4-F1
#
_cell.length_a   1.000
_cell.length_b   1.000
_cell.length_c   1.000
_cell.angle_alpha   90.00
_cell.angle_beta   90.00
_cell.angle_gamma   90.00
#
_symmetry.space_group_name_H-M   'P 1'
#
loop_
_entity.id
_entity.type
_entity.pdbx_description
1 polymer ?
#
loop_
_entity_poly.entity_id
_entity_poly.type
_entity_poly.pdbx_seq_one_letter_code
_entity_poly.pdbx_strand_id
1 'polypeptide(L)'
;IIPYKKGSNKVFVKKGQKYLSGKEGNSVQYTDYIGEDELFELVQIENSSENRPQFKLKNRNGSYLGGNLIAQQFSTDESFSYEIKLPAKTNNEINNWLISWYPGKEHDKERYEGVEFRSNDESDTSIKTAYDSTGKLITDSWVNQDDFYYYANSSGVLIKGWQEIRGNRYYFNPDSNSLVTGSATGTEIGNKLYNINESGALQRSAWDNRSGNWRYSDENGAYIEEGLEQIGGDIYYFKQHNMQNEKLYLQDEVLFIYFSEKGNITHATHLGGSPLDSSIQVTINGKCLMFSSDGFVRREGVFQKEEGGIGYYSLKDGSTYSGWKKIDGKLYYFTNGTHNTLNDHETIDGKTYYFNDRGEAQLIGFVNADGKLYYYDDQGIMQVGWKKIDDKWYYFDDTGAAKVGWFQVYGYFFPYYGYFDYYAKSDGSIYTNTEVELYNGRDAVNTYRFNSNGHPKKIR
;
A
#
# COMPACT_ATOMS: atom_id res chain seq x y z
N ILE A 1 -36.13 -10.78 -8.85
CA ILE A 1 -35.26 -9.94 -8.00
C ILE A 1 -34.23 -9.30 -8.93
N ILE A 2 -34.04 -7.99 -8.84
CA ILE A 2 -33.17 -7.19 -9.72
C ILE A 2 -32.11 -6.53 -8.82
N PRO A 3 -30.81 -6.79 -9.01
CA PRO A 3 -29.75 -6.12 -8.28
C PRO A 3 -29.79 -4.60 -8.46
N TYR A 4 -29.58 -3.84 -7.38
CA TYR A 4 -29.49 -2.38 -7.45
C TYR A 4 -28.16 -1.91 -8.03
N LYS A 5 -27.05 -2.40 -7.47
CA LYS A 5 -25.68 -2.13 -7.94
C LYS A 5 -24.72 -3.23 -7.46
N LYS A 6 -23.58 -3.36 -8.14
CA LYS A 6 -22.50 -4.28 -7.72
C LYS A 6 -21.89 -3.86 -6.38
N GLY A 7 -21.56 -4.85 -5.54
CA GLY A 7 -21.05 -4.66 -4.18
C GLY A 7 -22.12 -4.21 -3.18
N SER A 8 -23.41 -4.41 -3.49
CA SER A 8 -24.52 -4.05 -2.62
C SER A 8 -25.49 -5.20 -2.50
N ASN A 9 -26.00 -5.46 -1.31
CA ASN A 9 -27.06 -6.46 -1.09
C ASN A 9 -28.45 -5.90 -1.43
N LYS A 10 -28.54 -4.71 -2.02
CA LYS A 10 -29.81 -4.06 -2.32
C LYS A 10 -30.40 -4.54 -3.64
N VAL A 11 -31.72 -4.72 -3.66
CA VAL A 11 -32.47 -5.25 -4.79
C VAL A 11 -33.82 -4.56 -4.95
N PHE A 12 -34.31 -4.53 -6.19
CA PHE A 12 -35.72 -4.33 -6.49
C PHE A 12 -36.40 -5.68 -6.71
N VAL A 13 -37.67 -5.77 -6.37
CA VAL A 13 -38.48 -6.97 -6.65
C VAL A 13 -39.65 -6.56 -7.53
N LYS A 14 -39.91 -7.32 -8.60
CA LYS A 14 -41.00 -7.03 -9.53
C LYS A 14 -41.86 -8.26 -9.80
N LYS A 15 -43.15 -8.01 -10.06
CA LYS A 15 -44.12 -8.99 -10.57
C LYS A 15 -44.77 -8.40 -11.82
N GLY A 16 -44.51 -9.01 -12.98
CA GLY A 16 -44.87 -8.40 -14.27
C GLY A 16 -44.12 -7.09 -14.47
N GLN A 17 -44.86 -6.00 -14.69
CA GLN A 17 -44.31 -4.64 -14.87
C GLN A 17 -44.26 -3.81 -13.58
N LYS A 18 -44.80 -4.32 -12.46
CA LYS A 18 -44.91 -3.57 -11.20
C LYS A 18 -43.84 -3.98 -10.19
N TYR A 19 -43.39 -3.02 -9.39
CA TYR A 19 -42.43 -3.17 -8.30
C TYR A 19 -43.13 -3.47 -6.98
N LEU A 20 -42.56 -4.38 -6.20
CA LEU A 20 -43.00 -4.67 -4.83
C LEU A 20 -42.78 -3.43 -3.97
N SER A 21 -43.83 -2.94 -3.30
CA SER A 21 -43.70 -1.85 -2.35
C SER A 21 -43.34 -2.38 -0.97
N GLY A 22 -42.35 -1.75 -0.34
CA GLY A 22 -41.87 -2.08 1.00
C GLY A 22 -42.58 -1.36 2.13
N LYS A 23 -43.66 -0.63 1.83
CA LYS A 23 -44.50 0.03 2.83
C LYS A 23 -45.14 -1.00 3.76
N GLU A 24 -45.19 -0.66 5.04
CA GLU A 24 -45.87 -1.46 6.07
C GLU A 24 -47.40 -1.38 5.93
N GLY A 25 -48.10 -2.48 6.21
CA GLY A 25 -49.56 -2.59 6.13
C GLY A 25 -50.05 -4.04 6.07
N ASN A 26 -51.36 -4.26 6.06
CA ASN A 26 -51.95 -5.60 6.18
C ASN A 26 -51.75 -6.53 4.95
N SER A 27 -51.30 -5.99 3.80
CA SER A 27 -51.08 -6.78 2.57
C SER A 27 -50.00 -6.19 1.68
N VAL A 28 -49.23 -7.07 1.01
CA VAL A 28 -48.20 -6.72 0.02
C VAL A 28 -48.82 -5.93 -1.15
N GLN A 29 -48.18 -4.82 -1.51
CA GLN A 29 -48.61 -3.95 -2.60
C GLN A 29 -47.60 -3.91 -3.74
N TYR A 30 -48.08 -3.52 -4.93
CA TYR A 30 -47.26 -3.33 -6.12
C TYR A 30 -47.52 -1.97 -6.75
N THR A 31 -46.46 -1.29 -7.18
CA THR A 31 -46.46 0.07 -7.70
C THR A 31 -45.73 0.16 -9.03
N ASP A 32 -46.10 1.15 -9.85
CA ASP A 32 -45.42 1.48 -11.11
C ASP A 32 -44.24 2.46 -10.90
N TYR A 33 -44.07 2.97 -9.67
CA TYR A 33 -43.04 3.94 -9.29
C TYR A 33 -41.93 3.29 -8.47
N ILE A 34 -40.67 3.66 -8.73
CA ILE A 34 -39.51 3.27 -7.92
C ILE A 34 -39.18 4.42 -6.96
N GLY A 35 -39.41 4.22 -5.67
CA GLY A 35 -38.94 5.11 -4.59
C GLY A 35 -38.04 4.37 -3.60
N GLU A 36 -37.81 4.99 -2.44
CA GLU A 36 -37.02 4.38 -1.36
C GLU A 36 -37.70 3.15 -0.76
N ASP A 37 -39.03 3.07 -0.79
CA ASP A 37 -39.79 1.94 -0.26
C ASP A 37 -39.68 0.68 -1.16
N GLU A 38 -39.29 0.82 -2.43
CA GLU A 38 -39.19 -0.32 -3.37
C GLU A 38 -37.77 -0.93 -3.40
N LEU A 39 -36.82 -0.32 -2.68
CA LEU A 39 -35.45 -0.79 -2.55
C LEU A 39 -35.30 -1.63 -1.27
N PHE A 40 -34.98 -2.91 -1.45
CA PHE A 40 -34.88 -3.88 -0.35
C PHE A 40 -33.45 -4.33 -0.14
N GLU A 41 -33.11 -4.70 1.09
CA GLU A 41 -31.93 -5.53 1.35
C GLU A 41 -32.31 -7.00 1.17
N LEU A 42 -31.58 -7.71 0.30
CA LEU A 42 -31.62 -9.15 0.19
C LEU A 42 -30.65 -9.72 1.23
N VAL A 43 -31.16 -10.44 2.22
CA VAL A 43 -30.37 -10.99 3.32
C VAL A 43 -30.25 -12.49 3.11
N GLN A 44 -29.06 -12.99 2.81
CA GLN A 44 -28.81 -14.44 2.78
C GLN A 44 -28.90 -15.00 4.20
N ILE A 45 -29.65 -16.09 4.37
CA ILE A 45 -29.77 -16.83 5.63
C ILE A 45 -29.16 -18.22 5.48
N GLU A 46 -29.18 -19.03 6.54
CA GLU A 46 -28.74 -20.42 6.49
C GLU A 46 -29.40 -21.17 5.32
N ASN A 47 -28.64 -22.06 4.70
CA ASN A 47 -29.17 -22.89 3.63
C ASN A 47 -30.23 -23.86 4.19
N SER A 48 -31.10 -24.33 3.30
CA SER A 48 -32.08 -25.35 3.68
C SER A 48 -31.39 -26.67 4.06
N SER A 49 -32.15 -27.62 4.62
CA SER A 49 -31.67 -28.99 4.86
C SER A 49 -31.19 -29.71 3.59
N GLU A 50 -31.65 -29.28 2.42
CA GLU A 50 -31.18 -29.75 1.10
C GLU A 50 -30.00 -28.91 0.56
N ASN A 51 -29.38 -28.10 1.42
CA ASN A 51 -28.30 -27.19 1.10
C ASN A 51 -28.65 -26.18 -0.01
N ARG A 52 -29.92 -25.73 -0.11
CA ARG A 52 -30.31 -24.67 -1.06
C ARG A 52 -30.17 -23.29 -0.43
N PRO A 53 -29.60 -22.29 -1.13
CA PRO A 53 -29.56 -20.91 -0.66
C PRO A 53 -30.96 -20.36 -0.37
N GLN A 54 -31.10 -19.71 0.77
CA GLN A 54 -32.32 -19.07 1.24
C GLN A 54 -32.06 -17.59 1.54
N PHE A 55 -33.07 -16.75 1.34
CA PHE A 55 -32.95 -15.31 1.55
C PHE A 55 -34.15 -14.75 2.31
N LYS A 56 -33.99 -13.59 2.94
CA LYS A 56 -35.08 -12.74 3.41
C LYS A 56 -35.01 -11.40 2.67
N LEU A 57 -36.15 -10.73 2.52
CA LEU A 57 -36.20 -9.35 2.03
C LEU A 57 -36.50 -8.43 3.20
N LYS A 58 -35.66 -7.41 3.37
CA LYS A 58 -35.80 -6.40 4.41
C LYS A 58 -36.04 -5.03 3.76
N ASN A 59 -37.08 -4.32 4.20
CA ASN A 59 -37.37 -2.97 3.73
C ASN A 59 -36.48 -1.92 4.43
N ARG A 60 -36.58 -0.65 4.03
CA ARG A 60 -35.79 0.44 4.63
C ARG A 60 -36.07 0.70 6.13
N ASN A 61 -37.25 0.30 6.62
CA ASN A 61 -37.62 0.43 8.04
C ASN A 61 -37.09 -0.74 8.90
N GLY A 62 -36.43 -1.70 8.25
CA GLY A 62 -35.88 -2.88 8.91
C GLY A 62 -36.86 -4.03 9.12
N SER A 63 -38.09 -3.92 8.61
CA SER A 63 -39.09 -4.97 8.61
C SER A 63 -38.79 -6.02 7.52
N TYR A 64 -39.07 -7.28 7.82
CA TYR A 64 -38.94 -8.37 6.87
C TYR A 64 -40.25 -8.67 6.16
N LEU A 65 -40.15 -9.06 4.89
CA LEU A 65 -41.28 -9.65 4.18
C LEU A 65 -41.65 -11.00 4.82
N GLY A 66 -42.90 -11.11 5.23
CA GLY A 66 -43.45 -12.30 5.90
C GLY A 66 -44.92 -12.50 5.57
N GLY A 67 -45.52 -13.59 6.05
CA GLY A 67 -46.95 -13.82 5.85
C GLY A 67 -47.50 -15.06 6.53
N ASN A 68 -48.77 -15.34 6.26
CA ASN A 68 -49.46 -16.59 6.58
C ASN A 68 -50.55 -16.87 5.52
N LEU A 69 -51.46 -17.80 5.79
CA LEU A 69 -52.57 -18.17 4.89
C LEU A 69 -53.53 -17.00 4.56
N ILE A 70 -53.49 -15.90 5.32
CA ILE A 70 -54.50 -14.84 5.30
C ILE A 70 -53.89 -13.47 4.94
N ALA A 71 -52.60 -13.24 5.21
CA ALA A 71 -51.93 -11.97 4.91
C ALA A 71 -50.44 -12.16 4.55
N GLN A 72 -49.93 -11.34 3.63
CA GLN A 72 -48.50 -11.21 3.33
C GLN A 72 -48.13 -9.75 3.56
N GLN A 73 -47.13 -9.43 4.37
CA GLN A 73 -46.81 -8.05 4.74
C GLN A 73 -45.35 -7.88 5.17
N PHE A 74 -44.90 -6.63 5.25
CA PHE A 74 -43.66 -6.28 5.94
C PHE A 74 -43.95 -6.09 7.44
N SER A 75 -43.22 -6.84 8.27
CA SER A 75 -43.37 -6.80 9.74
C SER A 75 -42.01 -6.89 10.42
N THR A 76 -41.91 -6.32 11.62
CA THR A 76 -40.75 -6.48 12.51
C THR A 76 -40.82 -7.77 13.34
N ASP A 77 -41.95 -8.47 13.31
CA ASP A 77 -42.10 -9.75 14.00
C ASP A 77 -41.41 -10.87 13.20
N GLU A 78 -40.23 -11.28 13.67
CA GLU A 78 -39.41 -12.30 13.00
C GLU A 78 -40.09 -13.68 12.96
N SER A 79 -41.07 -13.95 13.83
CA SER A 79 -41.85 -15.20 13.83
C SER A 79 -42.73 -15.35 12.58
N PHE A 80 -42.95 -14.26 11.83
CA PHE A 80 -43.71 -14.23 10.58
C PHE A 80 -42.84 -14.22 9.32
N SER A 81 -41.52 -14.15 9.46
CA SER A 81 -40.62 -14.00 8.30
C SER A 81 -40.54 -15.28 7.48
N TYR A 82 -40.77 -15.17 6.16
CA TYR A 82 -40.61 -16.31 5.24
C TYR A 82 -39.27 -16.25 4.54
N GLU A 83 -38.69 -17.43 4.34
CA GLU A 83 -37.60 -17.56 3.42
C GLU A 83 -38.08 -17.41 1.97
N ILE A 84 -37.24 -16.76 1.18
CA ILE A 84 -37.39 -16.65 -0.26
C ILE A 84 -36.48 -17.71 -0.85
N LYS A 85 -37.12 -18.64 -1.57
CA LYS A 85 -36.47 -19.68 -2.36
C LYS A 85 -36.51 -19.29 -3.83
N LEU A 86 -35.50 -19.68 -4.58
CA LEU A 86 -35.42 -19.51 -6.03
C LEU A 86 -35.51 -20.90 -6.70
N PRO A 87 -36.69 -21.57 -6.68
CA PRO A 87 -36.81 -22.99 -7.06
C PRO A 87 -36.52 -23.25 -8.54
N ALA A 88 -36.67 -22.24 -9.39
CA ALA A 88 -36.36 -22.31 -10.82
C ALA A 88 -34.86 -22.20 -11.13
N LYS A 89 -34.01 -22.01 -10.12
CA LYS A 89 -32.56 -21.89 -10.27
C LYS A 89 -31.84 -23.01 -9.50
N THR A 90 -30.75 -23.48 -10.08
CA THR A 90 -29.80 -24.35 -9.39
C THR A 90 -28.96 -23.55 -8.38
N ASN A 91 -28.31 -24.25 -7.45
CA ASN A 91 -27.41 -23.60 -6.48
C ASN A 91 -26.26 -22.85 -7.18
N ASN A 92 -25.73 -23.42 -8.26
CA ASN A 92 -24.65 -22.83 -9.06
C ASN A 92 -25.11 -21.56 -9.79
N GLU A 93 -26.32 -21.54 -10.36
CA GLU A 93 -26.88 -20.32 -10.95
C GLU A 93 -27.08 -19.20 -9.92
N ILE A 94 -27.53 -19.55 -8.70
CA ILE A 94 -27.69 -18.58 -7.61
C ILE A 94 -26.31 -18.06 -7.18
N ASN A 95 -25.32 -18.93 -7.03
CA ASN A 95 -23.94 -18.57 -6.69
C ASN A 95 -23.36 -17.57 -7.70
N ASN A 96 -23.39 -17.90 -9.00
CA ASN A 96 -22.83 -17.04 -10.05
C ASN A 96 -23.60 -15.72 -10.16
N TRP A 97 -24.92 -15.76 -9.95
CA TRP A 97 -25.72 -14.55 -9.87
C TRP A 97 -25.27 -13.66 -8.71
N LEU A 98 -25.07 -14.21 -7.51
CA LEU A 98 -24.59 -13.43 -6.35
C LEU A 98 -23.18 -12.86 -6.58
N ILE A 99 -22.23 -13.63 -7.12
CA ILE A 99 -20.85 -13.15 -7.39
C ILE A 99 -20.85 -11.89 -8.27
N SER A 100 -21.80 -11.76 -9.19
CA SER A 100 -21.87 -10.61 -10.10
C SER A 100 -22.23 -9.29 -9.41
N TRP A 101 -22.84 -9.30 -8.21
CA TRP A 101 -23.35 -8.07 -7.57
C TRP A 101 -23.42 -8.04 -6.03
N TYR A 102 -23.49 -9.17 -5.34
CA TYR A 102 -23.72 -9.26 -3.90
C TYR A 102 -22.42 -9.06 -3.08
N PRO A 103 -22.46 -8.30 -1.98
CA PRO A 103 -21.29 -7.96 -1.19
C PRO A 103 -20.68 -9.20 -0.52
N GLY A 104 -19.36 -9.28 -0.54
CA GLY A 104 -18.61 -10.38 0.06
C GLY A 104 -18.60 -11.66 -0.78
N LYS A 105 -19.14 -11.61 -2.00
CA LYS A 105 -19.14 -12.73 -2.96
C LYS A 105 -18.21 -12.49 -4.14
N GLU A 106 -17.54 -11.34 -4.22
CA GLU A 106 -16.75 -10.94 -5.38
C GLU A 106 -15.52 -11.84 -5.62
N HIS A 107 -15.00 -12.46 -4.56
CA HIS A 107 -13.84 -13.35 -4.61
C HIS A 107 -14.22 -14.84 -4.63
N ASP A 108 -15.51 -15.17 -4.55
CA ASP A 108 -15.99 -16.54 -4.76
C ASP A 108 -15.81 -16.92 -6.24
N LYS A 109 -15.72 -18.22 -6.49
CA LYS A 109 -15.56 -18.77 -7.85
C LYS A 109 -16.91 -19.15 -8.42
N GLU A 110 -17.14 -18.82 -9.69
CA GLU A 110 -18.29 -19.33 -10.42
C GLU A 110 -18.22 -20.86 -10.56
N ARG A 111 -19.42 -21.46 -10.65
CA ARG A 111 -19.61 -22.89 -10.85
C ARG A 111 -20.66 -23.17 -11.92
N TYR A 112 -20.46 -24.21 -12.70
CA TYR A 112 -21.30 -24.59 -13.83
C TYR A 112 -21.58 -26.09 -13.78
N GLU A 113 -22.80 -26.46 -14.18
CA GLU A 113 -23.22 -27.85 -14.31
C GLU A 113 -22.90 -28.37 -15.72
N GLY A 114 -22.40 -29.61 -15.81
CA GLY A 114 -22.17 -30.30 -17.07
C GLY A 114 -21.19 -29.58 -18.01
N VAL A 115 -20.11 -29.02 -17.46
CA VAL A 115 -19.09 -28.31 -18.23
C VAL A 115 -18.41 -29.24 -19.22
N GLU A 116 -18.34 -28.79 -20.47
CA GLU A 116 -17.64 -29.47 -21.55
C GLU A 116 -16.42 -28.64 -21.99
N PHE A 117 -15.27 -29.28 -22.10
CA PHE A 117 -14.06 -28.69 -22.69
C PHE A 117 -13.88 -29.19 -24.12
N ARG A 118 -13.81 -28.25 -25.07
CA ARG A 118 -13.60 -28.55 -26.49
C ARG A 118 -12.24 -28.03 -26.93
N SER A 119 -11.54 -28.82 -27.72
CA SER A 119 -10.30 -28.36 -28.37
C SER A 119 -10.67 -27.51 -29.58
N ASN A 120 -10.11 -26.30 -29.66
CA ASN A 120 -10.42 -25.38 -30.76
C ASN A 120 -9.48 -25.52 -31.96
N ASP A 121 -8.38 -26.24 -31.79
CA ASP A 121 -7.36 -26.44 -32.82
C ASP A 121 -7.00 -27.93 -32.90
N GLU A 122 -7.20 -28.53 -34.06
CA GLU A 122 -6.82 -29.92 -34.32
C GLU A 122 -5.29 -30.12 -34.30
N SER A 123 -4.52 -29.03 -34.48
CA SER A 123 -3.06 -29.02 -34.44
C SER A 123 -2.48 -28.73 -33.04
N ASP A 124 -3.27 -28.15 -32.13
CA ASP A 124 -2.89 -27.92 -30.73
C ASP A 124 -4.06 -28.18 -29.76
N THR A 125 -4.16 -29.44 -29.33
CA THR A 125 -5.19 -29.89 -28.39
C THR A 125 -5.00 -29.36 -26.97
N SER A 126 -3.94 -28.59 -26.69
CA SER A 126 -3.75 -27.93 -25.39
C SER A 126 -4.63 -26.68 -25.25
N ILE A 127 -5.13 -26.13 -26.36
CA ILE A 127 -6.03 -24.98 -26.35
C ILE A 127 -7.47 -25.46 -26.22
N LYS A 128 -8.00 -25.38 -25.00
CA LYS A 128 -9.36 -25.77 -24.66
C LYS A 128 -10.25 -24.56 -24.42
N THR A 129 -11.51 -24.64 -24.86
CA THR A 129 -12.57 -23.70 -24.49
C THR A 129 -13.68 -24.39 -23.70
N ALA A 130 -14.29 -23.64 -22.78
CA ALA A 130 -15.30 -24.15 -21.88
C ALA A 130 -16.72 -23.75 -22.28
N TYR A 131 -17.63 -24.72 -22.25
CA TYR A 131 -19.05 -24.53 -22.51
C TYR A 131 -19.87 -25.04 -21.32
N ASP A 132 -20.98 -24.38 -21.01
CA ASP A 132 -21.94 -24.88 -20.03
C ASP A 132 -22.79 -26.02 -20.61
N SER A 133 -23.60 -26.66 -19.77
CA SER A 133 -24.51 -27.75 -20.17
C SER A 133 -25.54 -27.40 -21.25
N THR A 134 -25.74 -26.12 -21.57
CA THR A 134 -26.60 -25.69 -22.68
C THR A 134 -25.82 -25.51 -24.00
N GLY A 135 -24.50 -25.68 -23.95
CA GLY A 135 -23.60 -25.44 -25.07
C GLY A 135 -23.19 -23.97 -25.24
N LYS A 136 -23.47 -23.11 -24.26
CA LYS A 136 -23.08 -21.70 -24.29
C LYS A 136 -21.62 -21.54 -23.85
N LEU A 137 -20.85 -20.74 -24.60
CA LEU A 137 -19.46 -20.42 -24.28
C LEU A 137 -19.36 -19.67 -22.94
N ILE A 138 -18.46 -20.13 -22.08
CA ILE A 138 -18.13 -19.48 -20.80
C ILE A 138 -16.91 -18.58 -21.02
N THR A 139 -17.00 -17.31 -20.63
CA THR A 139 -15.94 -16.31 -20.81
C THR A 139 -15.76 -15.48 -19.53
N ASP A 140 -14.54 -14.98 -19.30
CA ASP A 140 -14.16 -14.14 -18.16
C ASP A 140 -14.65 -14.67 -16.80
N SER A 141 -14.54 -15.99 -16.61
CA SER A 141 -15.15 -16.68 -15.48
C SER A 141 -14.31 -17.86 -15.00
N TRP A 142 -14.42 -18.14 -13.70
CA TRP A 142 -14.01 -19.42 -13.16
C TRP A 142 -14.86 -20.54 -13.76
N VAL A 143 -14.25 -21.71 -13.91
CA VAL A 143 -14.90 -22.92 -14.42
C VAL A 143 -14.48 -24.10 -13.56
N ASN A 144 -15.44 -24.95 -13.17
CA ASN A 144 -15.16 -26.20 -12.46
C ASN A 144 -15.37 -27.40 -13.39
N GLN A 145 -14.48 -28.38 -13.28
CA GLN A 145 -14.68 -29.70 -13.87
C GLN A 145 -14.04 -30.72 -12.92
N ASP A 146 -14.81 -31.74 -12.56
CA ASP A 146 -14.48 -32.70 -11.51
C ASP A 146 -14.06 -31.98 -10.21
N ASP A 147 -12.89 -32.29 -9.66
CA ASP A 147 -12.36 -31.68 -8.43
C ASP A 147 -11.50 -30.43 -8.70
N PHE A 148 -11.39 -29.97 -9.95
CA PHE A 148 -10.47 -28.92 -10.35
C PHE A 148 -11.18 -27.64 -10.80
N TYR A 149 -10.49 -26.52 -10.62
CA TYR A 149 -10.88 -25.21 -11.15
C TYR A 149 -9.99 -24.79 -12.30
N TYR A 150 -10.54 -23.99 -13.19
CA TYR A 150 -9.91 -23.40 -14.36
C TYR A 150 -10.42 -21.96 -14.50
N TYR A 151 -9.83 -21.19 -15.41
CA TYR A 151 -10.36 -19.87 -15.75
C TYR A 151 -10.40 -19.67 -17.27
N ALA A 152 -11.57 -19.32 -17.76
CA ALA A 152 -11.78 -19.00 -19.17
C ALA A 152 -11.60 -17.49 -19.37
N ASN A 153 -10.75 -17.09 -20.32
CA ASN A 153 -10.57 -15.67 -20.67
C ASN A 153 -11.77 -15.11 -21.48
N SER A 154 -11.64 -13.89 -21.98
CA SER A 154 -12.69 -13.21 -22.76
C SER A 154 -13.03 -13.90 -24.09
N SER A 155 -12.14 -14.75 -24.60
CA SER A 155 -12.39 -15.61 -25.78
C SER A 155 -12.85 -17.02 -25.40
N GLY A 156 -13.01 -17.31 -24.11
CA GLY A 156 -13.43 -18.60 -23.57
C GLY A 156 -12.31 -19.63 -23.46
N VAL A 157 -11.06 -19.26 -23.79
CA VAL A 157 -9.89 -20.15 -23.73
C VAL A 157 -9.42 -20.31 -22.29
N LEU A 158 -9.15 -21.55 -21.88
CA LEU A 158 -8.59 -21.84 -20.57
C LEU A 158 -7.15 -21.36 -20.47
N ILE A 159 -6.88 -20.46 -19.51
CA ILE A 159 -5.57 -19.85 -19.35
C ILE A 159 -4.60 -20.75 -18.56
N LYS A 160 -3.31 -20.44 -18.68
CA LYS A 160 -2.21 -21.14 -18.03
C LYS A 160 -1.20 -20.17 -17.40
N GLY A 161 -0.34 -20.68 -16.53
CA GLY A 161 0.71 -19.92 -15.84
C GLY A 161 0.17 -18.93 -14.80
N TRP A 162 0.98 -17.93 -14.47
CA TRP A 162 0.63 -16.89 -13.51
C TRP A 162 -0.40 -15.91 -14.10
N GLN A 163 -1.49 -15.68 -13.38
CA GLN A 163 -2.61 -14.84 -13.82
C GLN A 163 -3.14 -14.00 -12.65
N GLU A 164 -3.50 -12.75 -12.93
CA GLU A 164 -4.14 -11.85 -11.96
C GLU A 164 -5.65 -11.81 -12.25
N ILE A 165 -6.45 -12.27 -11.28
CA ILE A 165 -7.90 -12.39 -11.40
C ILE A 165 -8.52 -11.75 -10.16
N ARG A 166 -9.31 -10.69 -10.38
CA ARG A 166 -10.06 -10.00 -9.30
C ARG A 166 -9.20 -9.59 -8.09
N GLY A 167 -7.97 -9.13 -8.37
CA GLY A 167 -7.03 -8.64 -7.34
C GLY A 167 -6.18 -9.73 -6.67
N ASN A 168 -6.38 -10.99 -7.02
CA ASN A 168 -5.57 -12.11 -6.53
C ASN A 168 -4.74 -12.72 -7.65
N ARG A 169 -3.53 -13.16 -7.31
CA ARG A 169 -2.65 -13.89 -8.24
C ARG A 169 -2.82 -15.39 -8.07
N TYR A 170 -3.01 -16.08 -9.19
CA TYR A 170 -3.20 -17.53 -9.28
C TYR A 170 -2.18 -18.14 -10.23
N TYR A 171 -1.89 -19.42 -10.06
CA TYR A 171 -1.09 -20.19 -11.02
C TYR A 171 -1.91 -21.33 -11.59
N PHE A 172 -1.96 -21.42 -12.91
CA PHE A 172 -2.62 -22.51 -13.64
C PHE A 172 -1.57 -23.42 -14.26
N ASN A 173 -1.68 -24.72 -14.02
CA ASN A 173 -0.73 -25.71 -14.49
C ASN A 173 -0.63 -25.67 -16.04
N PRO A 174 0.57 -25.54 -16.63
CA PRO A 174 0.75 -25.47 -18.09
C PRO A 174 0.26 -26.68 -18.88
N ASP A 175 0.27 -27.87 -18.27
CA ASP A 175 -0.07 -29.14 -18.92
C ASP A 175 -1.57 -29.46 -18.83
N SER A 176 -2.18 -29.19 -17.67
CA SER A 176 -3.60 -29.50 -17.43
C SER A 176 -4.54 -28.30 -17.53
N ASN A 177 -4.02 -27.06 -17.52
CA ASN A 177 -4.77 -25.80 -17.32
C ASN A 177 -5.44 -25.64 -15.95
N SER A 178 -5.34 -26.64 -15.07
CA SER A 178 -6.01 -26.59 -13.76
C SER A 178 -5.33 -25.60 -12.84
N LEU A 179 -6.12 -24.88 -12.05
CA LEU A 179 -5.66 -24.04 -10.96
C LEU A 179 -4.86 -24.88 -9.98
N VAL A 180 -3.68 -24.38 -9.63
CA VAL A 180 -2.86 -24.94 -8.56
C VAL A 180 -3.30 -24.33 -7.23
N THR A 181 -3.56 -25.19 -6.25
CA THR A 181 -3.96 -24.82 -4.90
C THR A 181 -2.84 -25.13 -3.88
N GLY A 182 -2.97 -24.60 -2.67
CA GLY A 182 -2.00 -24.81 -1.61
C GLY A 182 -1.91 -26.27 -1.15
N SER A 183 -0.69 -26.75 -0.89
CA SER A 183 -0.43 -28.07 -0.30
C SER A 183 0.01 -27.96 1.18
N ALA A 184 -0.01 -29.03 1.97
CA ALA A 184 0.48 -28.98 3.36
C ALA A 184 1.96 -28.54 3.51
N THR A 185 2.78 -28.73 2.48
CA THR A 185 4.22 -28.44 2.51
C THR A 185 4.61 -27.19 1.70
N GLY A 186 3.64 -26.45 1.16
CA GLY A 186 3.87 -25.39 0.18
C GLY A 186 3.82 -25.90 -1.26
N THR A 187 3.70 -25.00 -2.22
CA THR A 187 3.53 -25.38 -3.63
C THR A 187 4.78 -25.08 -4.43
N GLU A 188 5.42 -26.11 -4.96
CA GLU A 188 6.59 -25.94 -5.83
C GLU A 188 6.16 -25.57 -7.25
N ILE A 189 6.69 -24.47 -7.75
CA ILE A 189 6.47 -24.00 -9.12
C ILE A 189 7.83 -23.61 -9.71
N GLY A 190 8.28 -24.39 -10.69
CA GLY A 190 9.65 -24.28 -11.20
C GLY A 190 10.64 -24.82 -10.16
N ASN A 191 11.51 -23.96 -9.65
CA ASN A 191 12.52 -24.29 -8.63
C ASN A 191 12.32 -23.51 -7.32
N LYS A 192 11.11 -23.00 -7.08
CA LYS A 192 10.77 -22.20 -5.89
C LYS A 192 9.51 -22.73 -5.23
N LEU A 193 9.48 -22.63 -3.91
CA LEU A 193 8.33 -22.98 -3.08
C LEU A 193 7.50 -21.72 -2.80
N TYR A 194 6.22 -21.73 -3.13
CA TYR A 194 5.31 -20.59 -2.98
C TYR A 194 4.27 -20.82 -1.88
N ASN A 195 3.88 -19.72 -1.23
CA ASN A 195 2.79 -19.68 -0.26
C ASN A 195 1.45 -19.50 -0.99
N ILE A 196 0.87 -20.61 -1.44
CA ILE A 196 -0.46 -20.63 -2.04
C ILE A 196 -1.44 -21.17 -0.98
N ASN A 197 -2.58 -20.50 -0.84
CA ASN A 197 -3.64 -20.93 0.08
C ASN A 197 -4.58 -21.96 -0.58
N GLU A 198 -5.52 -22.52 0.19
CA GLU A 198 -6.47 -23.54 -0.30
C GLU A 198 -7.35 -23.04 -1.46
N SER A 199 -7.59 -21.72 -1.56
CA SER A 199 -8.32 -21.13 -2.68
C SER A 199 -7.49 -21.00 -3.96
N GLY A 200 -6.18 -21.27 -3.89
CA GLY A 200 -5.22 -21.08 -4.99
C GLY A 200 -4.65 -19.66 -5.08
N ALA A 201 -5.04 -18.76 -4.19
CA ALA A 201 -4.52 -17.39 -4.16
C ALA A 201 -3.12 -17.36 -3.55
N LEU A 202 -2.20 -16.71 -4.24
CA LEU A 202 -0.84 -16.46 -3.77
C LEU A 202 -0.83 -15.48 -2.61
N GLN A 203 -0.20 -15.86 -1.51
CA GLN A 203 0.05 -15.01 -0.34
C GLN A 203 1.44 -14.39 -0.48
N ARG A 204 1.54 -13.09 -0.19
CA ARG A 204 2.79 -12.30 -0.31
C ARG A 204 3.06 -11.59 1.00
N SER A 205 4.33 -11.44 1.36
CA SER A 205 4.75 -10.80 2.60
C SER A 205 4.02 -11.36 3.84
N ALA A 206 3.77 -12.67 3.82
CA ALA A 206 2.87 -13.33 4.75
C ALA A 206 3.57 -14.45 5.50
N TRP A 207 3.31 -14.51 6.81
CA TRP A 207 3.62 -15.65 7.65
C TRP A 207 2.67 -16.81 7.36
N ASP A 208 3.20 -18.02 7.45
CA ASP A 208 2.48 -19.26 7.28
C ASP A 208 3.00 -20.28 8.29
N ASN A 209 2.08 -21.00 8.92
CA ASN A 209 2.40 -22.05 9.89
C ASN A 209 1.69 -23.32 9.49
N ARG A 210 2.47 -24.30 9.02
CA ARG A 210 1.97 -25.62 8.66
C ARG A 210 2.65 -26.65 9.55
N SER A 211 1.85 -27.28 10.41
CA SER A 211 2.31 -28.33 11.34
C SER A 211 3.45 -27.88 12.27
N GLY A 212 3.43 -26.61 12.73
CA GLY A 212 4.44 -26.05 13.64
C GLY A 212 5.67 -25.46 12.96
N ASN A 213 5.77 -25.58 11.64
CA ASN A 213 6.86 -24.98 10.88
C ASN A 213 6.45 -23.58 10.41
N TRP A 214 7.02 -22.56 11.05
CA TRP A 214 6.81 -21.18 10.65
C TRP A 214 7.68 -20.84 9.44
N ARG A 215 7.05 -20.28 8.42
CA ARG A 215 7.68 -19.83 7.17
C ARG A 215 7.19 -18.44 6.84
N TYR A 216 7.96 -17.72 6.04
CA TYR A 216 7.55 -16.41 5.54
C TYR A 216 7.74 -16.34 4.04
N SER A 217 6.72 -15.81 3.38
CA SER A 217 6.71 -15.56 1.94
C SER A 217 7.10 -14.13 1.64
N ASP A 218 8.00 -13.92 0.68
CA ASP A 218 8.47 -12.61 0.26
C ASP A 218 7.38 -11.80 -0.49
N GLU A 219 7.74 -10.61 -0.97
CA GLU A 219 6.84 -9.74 -1.76
C GLU A 219 6.33 -10.39 -3.07
N ASN A 220 7.00 -11.44 -3.53
CA ASN A 220 6.64 -12.22 -4.71
C ASN A 220 5.88 -13.51 -4.34
N GLY A 221 5.69 -13.78 -3.05
CA GLY A 221 4.98 -14.93 -2.50
C GLY A 221 5.81 -16.21 -2.42
N ALA A 222 7.11 -16.16 -2.72
CA ALA A 222 8.01 -17.28 -2.56
C ALA A 222 8.48 -17.38 -1.11
N TYR A 223 8.57 -18.58 -0.54
CA TYR A 223 9.15 -18.73 0.80
C TYR A 223 10.64 -18.41 0.79
N ILE A 224 11.08 -17.64 1.79
CA ILE A 224 12.52 -17.43 2.05
C ILE A 224 13.16 -18.78 2.31
N GLU A 225 14.19 -19.15 1.56
CA GLU A 225 14.85 -20.46 1.69
C GLU A 225 15.84 -20.50 2.85
N GLU A 226 16.74 -19.53 2.93
CA GLU A 226 17.80 -19.48 3.92
C GLU A 226 18.27 -18.04 4.15
N GLY A 227 18.74 -17.75 5.37
CA GLY A 227 19.40 -16.49 5.71
C GLY A 227 18.60 -15.57 6.62
N LEU A 228 19.17 -14.39 6.87
CA LEU A 228 18.58 -13.35 7.72
C LEU A 228 17.53 -12.56 6.97
N GLU A 229 16.40 -12.27 7.59
CA GLU A 229 15.39 -11.36 7.04
C GLU A 229 14.80 -10.44 8.11
N GLN A 230 14.62 -9.17 7.75
CA GLN A 230 13.91 -8.23 8.60
C GLN A 230 12.42 -8.23 8.23
N ILE A 231 11.56 -8.56 9.19
CA ILE A 231 10.11 -8.67 9.00
C ILE A 231 9.44 -7.91 10.14
N GLY A 232 8.66 -6.87 9.82
CA GLY A 232 7.95 -6.08 10.84
C GLY A 232 8.88 -5.35 11.83
N GLY A 233 10.13 -5.09 11.46
CA GLY A 233 11.14 -4.42 12.30
C GLY A 233 12.05 -5.38 13.08
N ASP A 234 11.62 -6.63 13.26
CA ASP A 234 12.39 -7.69 13.90
C ASP A 234 13.22 -8.49 12.89
N ILE A 235 14.31 -9.10 13.34
CA ILE A 235 15.21 -9.89 12.49
C ILE A 235 15.02 -11.38 12.78
N TYR A 236 14.85 -12.16 11.73
CA TYR A 236 14.64 -13.61 11.78
C TYR A 236 15.74 -14.33 10.98
N TYR A 237 15.97 -15.59 11.30
CA TYR A 237 16.86 -16.45 10.52
C TYR A 237 16.07 -17.64 9.98
N PHE A 238 16.19 -17.92 8.69
CA PHE A 238 15.55 -19.03 8.00
C PHE A 238 16.56 -20.07 7.57
N LYS A 239 16.15 -21.34 7.59
CA LYS A 239 16.91 -22.48 7.05
C LYS A 239 15.94 -23.50 6.47
N GLN A 240 16.18 -23.92 5.22
CA GLN A 240 15.31 -24.87 4.50
C GLN A 240 13.83 -24.44 4.54
N HIS A 241 13.58 -23.15 4.29
CA HIS A 241 12.29 -22.48 4.36
C HIS A 241 11.68 -22.24 5.74
N ASN A 242 12.27 -22.77 6.81
CA ASN A 242 11.70 -22.68 8.15
C ASN A 242 12.44 -21.64 8.99
N MET A 243 11.67 -20.80 9.66
CA MET A 243 12.17 -19.87 10.67
C MET A 243 12.77 -20.65 11.84
N GLN A 244 13.94 -20.22 12.29
CA GLN A 244 14.63 -20.79 13.44
C GLN A 244 14.22 -20.06 14.73
N ASN A 245 14.00 -20.81 15.81
CA ASN A 245 13.69 -20.28 17.15
C ASN A 245 14.55 -20.91 18.26
N GLU A 246 15.55 -21.69 17.89
CA GLU A 246 16.51 -22.27 18.82
C GLU A 246 17.86 -21.57 18.70
N LYS A 247 18.71 -21.69 19.72
CA LYS A 247 20.05 -21.09 19.71
C LYS A 247 20.87 -21.53 18.49
N LEU A 248 21.57 -20.58 17.86
CA LEU A 248 22.45 -20.82 16.73
C LEU A 248 23.91 -20.61 17.16
N TYR A 249 24.79 -21.58 16.86
CA TYR A 249 26.22 -21.44 17.09
C TYR A 249 26.93 -21.07 15.80
N LEU A 250 27.67 -19.96 15.82
CA LEU A 250 28.50 -19.52 14.71
C LEU A 250 29.95 -19.87 15.00
N GLN A 251 30.50 -20.84 14.26
CA GLN A 251 31.83 -21.39 14.52
C GLN A 251 32.94 -20.37 14.25
N ASP A 252 32.82 -19.60 13.17
CA ASP A 252 33.85 -18.66 12.74
C ASP A 252 34.02 -17.49 13.73
N GLU A 253 32.92 -17.04 14.34
CA GLU A 253 32.89 -15.94 15.31
C GLU A 253 32.90 -16.43 16.77
N VAL A 254 32.80 -17.75 16.98
CA VAL A 254 32.73 -18.40 18.30
C VAL A 254 31.62 -17.77 19.18
N LEU A 255 30.43 -17.62 18.60
CA LEU A 255 29.30 -16.86 19.16
C LEU A 255 28.02 -17.73 19.22
N PHE A 256 27.22 -17.57 20.27
CA PHE A 256 25.84 -18.06 20.31
C PHE A 256 24.85 -16.93 20.04
N ILE A 257 23.91 -17.14 19.12
CA ILE A 257 22.77 -16.27 18.86
C ILE A 257 21.51 -16.89 19.45
N TYR A 258 20.72 -16.08 20.15
CA TYR A 258 19.51 -16.48 20.82
C TYR A 258 18.27 -15.86 20.17
N PHE A 259 17.20 -16.63 20.16
CA PHE A 259 15.92 -16.27 19.56
C PHE A 259 14.85 -16.20 20.64
N SER A 260 13.83 -15.38 20.42
CA SER A 260 12.62 -15.40 21.24
C SER A 260 11.78 -16.65 20.93
N GLU A 261 10.73 -16.88 21.71
CA GLU A 261 9.72 -17.92 21.41
C GLU A 261 9.04 -17.70 20.05
N LYS A 262 8.97 -16.44 19.60
CA LYS A 262 8.43 -16.06 18.28
C LYS A 262 9.48 -16.13 17.17
N GLY A 263 10.72 -16.51 17.49
CA GLY A 263 11.81 -16.74 16.54
C GLY A 263 12.53 -15.50 16.03
N ASN A 264 12.26 -14.31 16.56
CA ASN A 264 13.11 -13.16 16.28
C ASN A 264 14.42 -13.27 17.07
N ILE A 265 15.52 -12.86 16.46
CA ILE A 265 16.82 -12.75 17.11
C ILE A 265 16.72 -11.71 18.22
N THR A 266 17.31 -12.01 19.37
CA THR A 266 17.26 -11.13 20.56
C THR A 266 18.63 -10.66 20.99
N HIS A 267 19.56 -11.58 21.21
CA HIS A 267 20.88 -11.28 21.73
C HIS A 267 21.90 -12.35 21.36
N ALA A 268 23.16 -12.06 21.63
CA ALA A 268 24.26 -12.99 21.47
C ALA A 268 25.20 -13.00 22.68
N THR A 269 25.93 -14.10 22.85
CA THR A 269 26.94 -14.30 23.90
C THR A 269 28.16 -15.03 23.32
N HIS A 270 29.32 -14.89 23.96
CA HIS A 270 30.48 -15.71 23.65
C HIS A 270 30.27 -17.18 24.04
N LEU A 271 31.18 -18.06 23.61
CA LEU A 271 31.19 -19.46 24.02
C LEU A 271 31.10 -19.61 25.55
N GLY A 272 30.16 -20.44 26.00
CA GLY A 272 29.90 -20.65 27.43
C GLY A 272 28.90 -19.67 28.06
N GLY A 273 28.35 -18.72 27.27
CA GLY A 273 27.29 -17.83 27.71
C GLY A 273 27.75 -16.52 28.36
N SER A 274 29.04 -16.18 28.28
CA SER A 274 29.54 -14.92 28.82
C SER A 274 29.07 -13.72 27.98
N PRO A 275 28.77 -12.57 28.61
CA PRO A 275 28.37 -11.35 27.90
C PRO A 275 29.42 -10.90 26.89
N LEU A 276 28.99 -10.15 25.88
CA LEU A 276 29.92 -9.50 24.95
C LEU A 276 30.71 -8.40 25.67
N ASP A 277 31.93 -8.15 25.22
CA ASP A 277 32.79 -7.07 25.72
C ASP A 277 32.79 -5.82 24.82
N SER A 278 32.21 -5.93 23.62
CA SER A 278 32.19 -4.92 22.58
C SER A 278 31.05 -5.17 21.60
N SER A 279 30.72 -4.19 20.76
CA SER A 279 29.76 -4.41 19.67
C SER A 279 30.35 -5.35 18.63
N ILE A 280 29.62 -6.40 18.27
CA ILE A 280 30.07 -7.41 17.29
C ILE A 280 29.22 -7.30 16.03
N GLN A 281 29.89 -7.41 14.89
CA GLN A 281 29.27 -7.54 13.59
C GLN A 281 29.52 -8.95 13.05
N VAL A 282 28.45 -9.63 12.66
CA VAL A 282 28.49 -10.98 12.08
C VAL A 282 27.94 -10.91 10.65
N THR A 283 28.57 -11.61 9.71
CA THR A 283 28.01 -11.74 8.35
C THR A 283 27.42 -13.12 8.12
N ILE A 284 26.13 -13.19 7.78
CA ILE A 284 25.42 -14.42 7.45
C ILE A 284 24.78 -14.24 6.06
N ASN A 285 25.16 -15.08 5.09
CA ASN A 285 24.66 -15.05 3.71
C ASN A 285 24.78 -13.66 3.05
N GLY A 286 25.89 -12.95 3.32
CA GLY A 286 26.14 -11.61 2.78
C GLY A 286 25.37 -10.48 3.46
N LYS A 287 24.55 -10.79 4.49
CA LYS A 287 23.88 -9.80 5.34
C LYS A 287 24.62 -9.64 6.66
N CYS A 288 24.67 -8.40 7.12
CA CYS A 288 25.42 -7.97 8.30
C CYS A 288 24.50 -7.89 9.51
N LEU A 289 24.62 -8.80 10.47
CA LEU A 289 23.92 -8.78 11.76
C LEU A 289 24.77 -8.08 12.82
N MET A 290 24.22 -7.08 13.50
CA MET A 290 24.96 -6.31 14.51
C MET A 290 24.39 -6.50 15.91
N PHE A 291 25.27 -6.76 16.87
CA PHE A 291 24.96 -6.79 18.29
C PHE A 291 25.64 -5.62 19.00
N SER A 292 24.92 -4.96 19.90
CA SER A 292 25.48 -3.97 20.82
C SER A 292 26.37 -4.64 21.86
N SER A 293 27.16 -3.86 22.59
CA SER A 293 28.06 -4.36 23.64
C SER A 293 27.35 -5.04 24.81
N ASP A 294 26.05 -4.78 25.00
CA ASP A 294 25.19 -5.47 25.95
C ASP A 294 24.66 -6.82 25.42
N GLY A 295 25.07 -7.21 24.22
CA GLY A 295 24.69 -8.46 23.57
C GLY A 295 23.41 -8.38 22.75
N PHE A 296 22.59 -7.33 22.87
CA PHE A 296 21.30 -7.26 22.16
C PHE A 296 21.47 -6.91 20.69
N VAL A 297 20.61 -7.48 19.85
CA VAL A 297 20.59 -7.20 18.42
C VAL A 297 20.22 -5.74 18.17
N ARG A 298 20.95 -5.09 17.27
CA ARG A 298 20.59 -3.74 16.82
C ARG A 298 19.45 -3.81 15.82
N ARG A 299 18.47 -2.93 16.01
CA ARG A 299 17.43 -2.69 15.02
C ARG A 299 18.04 -1.95 13.82
N GLU A 300 17.58 -2.29 12.62
CA GLU A 300 17.94 -1.52 11.45
C GLU A 300 17.40 -0.09 11.53
N GLY A 301 18.07 0.82 10.81
CA GLY A 301 17.66 2.21 10.66
C GLY A 301 18.65 3.18 11.27
N VAL A 302 18.14 4.38 11.57
CA VAL A 302 18.91 5.49 12.11
C VAL A 302 18.76 5.53 13.63
N PHE A 303 19.87 5.73 14.34
CA PHE A 303 19.89 5.86 15.79
C PHE A 303 20.73 7.07 16.22
N GLN A 304 20.39 7.67 17.36
CA GLN A 304 21.17 8.75 17.95
C GLN A 304 22.41 8.17 18.64
N LYS A 305 23.56 8.84 18.45
CA LYS A 305 24.82 8.47 19.12
C LYS A 305 24.94 9.22 20.46
N GLU A 306 25.55 8.60 21.45
CA GLU A 306 25.79 9.23 22.77
C GLU A 306 26.68 10.48 22.68
N GLU A 307 27.68 10.47 21.81
CA GLU A 307 28.61 11.58 21.57
C GLU A 307 28.01 12.70 20.69
N GLY A 308 26.75 12.57 20.27
CA GLY A 308 26.10 13.44 19.30
C GLY A 308 26.19 12.93 17.86
N GLY A 309 25.26 13.41 17.03
CA GLY A 309 25.04 12.91 15.68
C GLY A 309 24.23 11.62 15.64
N ILE A 310 24.11 11.07 14.43
CA ILE A 310 23.35 9.85 14.15
C ILE A 310 24.27 8.77 13.56
N GLY A 311 23.88 7.52 13.80
CA GLY A 311 24.44 6.33 13.16
C GLY A 311 23.39 5.63 12.31
N TYR A 312 23.84 4.84 11.34
CA TYR A 312 23.00 4.03 10.47
C TYR A 312 23.52 2.60 10.37
N TYR A 313 22.57 1.67 10.36
CA TYR A 313 22.83 0.26 10.16
C TYR A 313 21.64 -0.42 9.46
N SER A 314 21.92 -1.36 8.56
CA SER A 314 20.94 -2.31 8.03
C SER A 314 21.59 -3.67 7.80
N LEU A 315 20.80 -4.75 7.71
CA LEU A 315 21.32 -6.06 7.33
C LEU A 315 21.99 -6.01 5.95
N LYS A 316 21.45 -5.20 5.03
CA LYS A 316 21.93 -5.12 3.65
C LYS A 316 23.20 -4.28 3.51
N ASP A 317 23.25 -3.10 4.14
CA ASP A 317 24.34 -2.16 3.94
C ASP A 317 25.41 -2.23 5.03
N GLY A 318 25.10 -2.87 6.15
CA GLY A 318 25.97 -2.94 7.33
C GLY A 318 26.10 -1.63 8.07
N SER A 319 27.12 -1.55 8.93
CA SER A 319 27.35 -0.43 9.86
C SER A 319 28.29 0.65 9.32
N THR A 320 28.82 0.48 8.10
CA THR A 320 29.84 1.37 7.50
C THR A 320 29.38 2.02 6.20
N TYR A 321 28.07 2.00 5.93
CA TYR A 321 27.48 2.59 4.72
C TYR A 321 27.86 4.06 4.53
N SER A 322 28.19 4.43 3.30
CA SER A 322 28.51 5.81 2.93
C SER A 322 27.68 6.26 1.74
N GLY A 323 27.17 7.49 1.80
CA GLY A 323 26.35 8.10 0.77
C GLY A 323 24.94 8.47 1.24
N TRP A 324 24.12 8.87 0.27
CA TRP A 324 22.74 9.28 0.47
C TRP A 324 21.81 8.09 0.67
N LYS A 325 21.04 8.09 1.76
CA LYS A 325 20.07 7.03 2.08
C LYS A 325 18.70 7.62 2.35
N LYS A 326 17.68 7.10 1.65
CA LYS A 326 16.29 7.39 1.96
C LYS A 326 15.72 6.30 2.88
N ILE A 327 15.22 6.70 4.05
CA ILE A 327 14.68 5.82 5.09
C ILE A 327 13.35 6.44 5.54
N ASP A 328 12.25 5.68 5.46
CA ASP A 328 10.89 6.14 5.82
C ASP A 328 10.50 7.50 5.21
N GLY A 329 10.86 7.71 3.94
CA GLY A 329 10.56 8.95 3.22
C GLY A 329 11.54 10.10 3.47
N LYS A 330 12.41 9.99 4.47
CA LYS A 330 13.38 11.01 4.88
C LYS A 330 14.75 10.72 4.26
N LEU A 331 15.48 11.77 3.92
CA LEU A 331 16.79 11.66 3.29
C LEU A 331 17.89 11.93 4.32
N TYR A 332 18.92 11.09 4.33
CA TYR A 332 20.08 11.18 5.21
C TYR A 332 21.34 11.05 4.38
N TYR A 333 22.46 11.54 4.90
CA TYR A 333 23.77 11.32 4.31
C TYR A 333 24.71 10.72 5.35
N PHE A 334 25.30 9.56 5.07
CA PHE A 334 26.22 8.91 5.99
C PHE A 334 27.63 8.89 5.43
N THR A 335 28.62 9.03 6.30
CA THR A 335 30.03 8.73 6.03
C THR A 335 30.48 7.68 7.04
N ASN A 336 30.90 6.51 6.55
CA ASN A 336 31.27 5.36 7.36
C ASN A 336 30.20 5.03 8.44
N GLY A 337 28.93 5.03 8.04
CA GLY A 337 27.79 4.72 8.91
C GLY A 337 27.37 5.83 9.87
N THR A 338 27.96 7.03 9.78
CA THR A 338 27.69 8.13 10.72
C THR A 338 27.40 9.46 10.04
N HIS A 339 26.69 10.34 10.73
CA HIS A 339 26.48 11.73 10.34
C HIS A 339 26.46 12.61 11.58
N ASN A 340 27.22 13.70 11.61
CA ASN A 340 27.41 14.49 12.82
C ASN A 340 26.87 15.93 12.72
N THR A 341 26.47 16.39 11.52
CA THR A 341 25.91 17.73 11.32
C THR A 341 24.43 17.74 11.70
N LEU A 342 24.06 18.57 12.67
CA LEU A 342 22.68 18.67 13.17
C LEU A 342 22.29 20.14 13.33
N ASN A 343 21.07 20.49 12.90
CA ASN A 343 20.56 21.86 12.80
C ASN A 343 21.48 22.82 12.03
N ASP A 344 22.24 22.30 11.07
CA ASP A 344 23.24 23.09 10.36
C ASP A 344 23.39 22.65 8.91
N HIS A 345 24.15 23.43 8.16
CA HIS A 345 24.41 23.24 6.74
C HIS A 345 25.68 22.42 6.54
N GLU A 346 25.64 21.47 5.61
CA GLU A 346 26.82 20.73 5.18
C GLU A 346 26.94 20.79 3.66
N THR A 347 28.16 20.97 3.16
CA THR A 347 28.44 20.93 1.73
C THR A 347 28.94 19.55 1.34
N ILE A 348 28.16 18.86 0.52
CA ILE A 348 28.43 17.51 0.02
C ILE A 348 28.51 17.61 -1.51
N ASP A 349 29.64 17.18 -2.10
CA ASP A 349 29.89 17.24 -3.54
C ASP A 349 29.62 18.61 -4.18
N GLY A 350 29.99 19.69 -3.47
CA GLY A 350 29.83 21.07 -3.94
C GLY A 350 28.41 21.62 -3.85
N LYS A 351 27.49 20.91 -3.21
CA LYS A 351 26.10 21.34 -2.96
C LYS A 351 25.85 21.43 -1.46
N THR A 352 25.18 22.49 -1.03
CA THR A 352 24.88 22.72 0.39
C THR A 352 23.49 22.21 0.73
N TYR A 353 23.40 21.46 1.83
CA TYR A 353 22.19 20.85 2.36
C TYR A 353 22.02 21.27 3.81
N TYR A 354 20.79 21.36 4.30
CA TYR A 354 20.50 21.57 5.71
C TYR A 354 20.03 20.28 6.36
N PHE A 355 20.63 19.92 7.48
CA PHE A 355 20.25 18.76 8.29
C PHE A 355 19.62 19.24 9.59
N ASN A 356 18.43 18.73 9.93
CA ASN A 356 17.74 19.12 11.16
C ASN A 356 18.33 18.43 12.41
N ASP A 357 17.68 18.61 13.56
CA ASP A 357 18.07 18.02 14.85
C ASP A 357 18.09 16.48 14.87
N ARG A 358 17.48 15.84 13.87
CA ARG A 358 17.43 14.39 13.68
C ARG A 358 18.35 13.91 12.56
N GLY A 359 19.15 14.80 11.97
CA GLY A 359 20.05 14.51 10.84
C GLY A 359 19.30 14.25 9.53
N GLU A 360 18.04 14.67 9.44
CA GLU A 360 17.24 14.57 8.21
C GLU A 360 17.57 15.76 7.30
N ALA A 361 17.91 15.49 6.04
CA ALA A 361 18.12 16.53 5.04
C ALA A 361 16.78 17.18 4.65
N GLN A 362 16.73 18.51 4.69
CA GLN A 362 15.59 19.27 4.19
C GLN A 362 15.45 19.07 2.68
N LEU A 363 14.28 18.57 2.24
CA LEU A 363 14.07 18.20 0.83
C LEU A 363 13.44 19.29 -0.03
N ILE A 364 12.74 20.28 0.54
CA ILE A 364 12.19 21.42 -0.20
C ILE A 364 11.72 22.50 0.78
N GLY A 365 11.77 23.77 0.35
CA GLY A 365 11.06 24.86 1.01
C GLY A 365 11.96 25.75 1.87
N PHE A 366 11.31 26.61 2.65
CA PHE A 366 11.98 27.62 3.45
C PHE A 366 12.43 27.08 4.81
N VAL A 367 13.66 27.39 5.21
CA VAL A 367 14.20 27.10 6.54
C VAL A 367 14.67 28.40 7.17
N ASN A 368 14.31 28.63 8.43
CA ASN A 368 14.88 29.69 9.23
C ASN A 368 15.96 29.09 10.15
N ALA A 369 17.22 29.42 9.88
CA ALA A 369 18.36 29.02 10.70
C ALA A 369 19.09 30.28 11.16
N ASP A 370 19.26 30.42 12.48
CA ASP A 370 19.88 31.58 13.13
C ASP A 370 19.32 32.94 12.69
N GLY A 371 18.00 33.01 12.50
CA GLY A 371 17.29 34.24 12.10
C GLY A 371 17.44 34.60 10.62
N LYS A 372 18.08 33.75 9.82
CA LYS A 372 18.21 33.91 8.37
C LYS A 372 17.34 32.90 7.64
N LEU A 373 16.73 33.35 6.55
CA LEU A 373 15.83 32.55 5.73
C LEU A 373 16.59 31.94 4.55
N TYR A 374 16.51 30.63 4.37
CA TYR A 374 17.11 29.86 3.28
C TYR A 374 16.02 29.14 2.50
N TYR A 375 16.31 28.73 1.27
CA TYR A 375 15.38 27.93 0.47
C TYR A 375 16.08 26.76 -0.20
N TYR A 376 15.41 25.61 -0.17
CA TYR A 376 15.88 24.34 -0.73
C TYR A 376 14.97 23.92 -1.89
N ASP A 377 15.57 23.49 -3.00
CA ASP A 377 14.83 22.89 -4.12
C ASP A 377 14.36 21.47 -3.79
N ASP A 378 13.70 20.78 -4.74
CA ASP A 378 13.14 19.44 -4.56
C ASP A 378 14.18 18.32 -4.38
N GLN A 379 15.47 18.61 -4.58
CA GLN A 379 16.58 17.72 -4.29
C GLN A 379 17.23 18.06 -2.94
N GLY A 380 16.68 19.01 -2.18
CA GLY A 380 17.24 19.50 -0.94
C GLY A 380 18.47 20.38 -1.10
N ILE A 381 18.74 20.91 -2.29
CA ILE A 381 19.92 21.74 -2.55
C ILE A 381 19.57 23.19 -2.19
N MET A 382 20.41 23.82 -1.36
CA MET A 382 20.30 25.23 -0.99
C MET A 382 20.42 26.11 -2.24
N GLN A 383 19.46 27.00 -2.43
CA GLN A 383 19.44 27.91 -3.56
C GLN A 383 20.21 29.21 -3.26
N VAL A 384 20.95 29.67 -4.25
CA VAL A 384 21.60 30.99 -4.28
C VAL A 384 21.09 31.80 -5.47
N GLY A 385 21.22 33.12 -5.38
CA GLY A 385 20.82 34.07 -6.42
C GLY A 385 19.30 34.26 -6.53
N TRP A 386 18.86 34.68 -7.72
CA TRP A 386 17.46 34.93 -8.02
C TRP A 386 16.65 33.65 -8.14
N LYS A 387 15.54 33.55 -7.39
CA LYS A 387 14.57 32.44 -7.49
C LYS A 387 13.14 32.93 -7.43
N LYS A 388 12.30 32.32 -8.26
CA LYS A 388 10.85 32.54 -8.26
C LYS A 388 10.17 31.36 -7.56
N ILE A 389 9.49 31.63 -6.45
CA ILE A 389 8.86 30.64 -5.57
C ILE A 389 7.43 31.12 -5.30
N ASP A 390 6.42 30.30 -5.56
CA ASP A 390 5.00 30.63 -5.38
C ASP A 390 4.62 32.00 -5.96
N ASP A 391 5.01 32.23 -7.21
CA ASP A 391 4.83 33.47 -7.97
C ASP A 391 5.48 34.74 -7.41
N LYS A 392 6.35 34.61 -6.39
CA LYS A 392 7.12 35.70 -5.80
C LYS A 392 8.61 35.55 -6.10
N TRP A 393 9.31 36.66 -6.24
CA TRP A 393 10.76 36.68 -6.44
C TRP A 393 11.49 36.85 -5.12
N TYR A 394 12.58 36.11 -4.98
CA TYR A 394 13.50 36.12 -3.85
C TYR A 394 14.93 36.25 -4.38
N TYR A 395 15.80 36.87 -3.60
CA TYR A 395 17.24 36.88 -3.86
C TYR A 395 17.96 36.32 -2.64
N PHE A 396 18.63 35.18 -2.84
CA PHE A 396 19.51 34.56 -1.87
C PHE A 396 20.93 34.97 -2.17
N ASP A 397 21.69 35.43 -1.17
CA ASP A 397 23.08 35.81 -1.41
C ASP A 397 24.01 34.60 -1.53
N ASP A 398 25.31 34.82 -1.66
CA ASP A 398 26.29 33.74 -1.86
C ASP A 398 26.39 32.80 -0.63
N THR A 399 25.87 33.22 0.54
CA THR A 399 25.74 32.37 1.72
C THR A 399 24.43 31.58 1.75
N GLY A 400 23.55 31.78 0.76
CA GLY A 400 22.22 31.19 0.68
C GLY A 400 21.14 31.94 1.48
N ALA A 401 21.50 33.00 2.22
CA ALA A 401 20.55 33.75 3.01
C ALA A 401 19.72 34.68 2.13
N ALA A 402 18.39 34.66 2.30
CA ALA A 402 17.49 35.59 1.63
C ALA A 402 17.78 37.01 2.11
N LYS A 403 17.89 37.95 1.17
CA LYS A 403 17.94 39.37 1.51
C LYS A 403 16.60 39.82 2.09
N VAL A 404 16.68 40.71 3.08
CA VAL A 404 15.55 41.42 3.68
C VAL A 404 15.91 42.90 3.74
N GLY A 405 14.94 43.77 3.45
CA GLY A 405 15.16 45.22 3.35
C GLY A 405 15.79 45.64 2.03
N TRP A 406 16.46 46.78 2.04
CA TRP A 406 17.16 47.33 0.86
C TRP A 406 18.41 46.51 0.53
N PHE A 407 18.56 46.12 -0.74
CA PHE A 407 19.77 45.48 -1.25
C PHE A 407 20.01 45.83 -2.71
N GLN A 408 21.25 45.63 -3.17
CA GLN A 408 21.68 45.96 -4.52
C GLN A 408 22.36 44.75 -5.16
N VAL A 409 22.02 44.44 -6.41
CA VAL A 409 22.56 43.30 -7.17
C VAL A 409 22.98 43.75 -8.55
N TYR A 410 24.14 43.27 -9.02
CA TYR A 410 24.58 43.49 -10.39
C TYR A 410 23.76 42.60 -11.34
N GLY A 411 23.18 43.18 -12.38
CA GLY A 411 22.33 42.47 -13.31
C GLY A 411 22.37 43.04 -14.72
N TYR A 412 21.71 42.33 -15.62
CA TYR A 412 21.50 42.73 -17.00
C TYR A 412 20.00 42.86 -17.28
N PHE A 413 19.55 44.08 -17.58
CA PHE A 413 18.18 44.39 -17.98
C PHE A 413 18.24 45.20 -19.27
N PHE A 414 18.17 44.52 -20.42
CA PHE A 414 18.36 45.11 -21.75
C PHE A 414 17.66 46.47 -21.90
N PRO A 415 18.37 47.54 -22.34
CA PRO A 415 19.77 47.57 -22.77
C PRO A 415 20.80 47.86 -21.64
N TYR A 416 20.38 47.94 -20.39
CA TYR A 416 21.21 48.37 -19.26
C TYR A 416 21.89 47.21 -18.54
N TYR A 417 23.14 47.42 -18.15
CA TYR A 417 23.88 46.57 -17.22
C TYR A 417 24.38 47.43 -16.08
N GLY A 418 24.36 46.90 -14.87
CA GLY A 418 24.77 47.66 -13.70
C GLY A 418 24.16 47.11 -12.42
N TYR A 419 24.33 47.89 -11.37
CA TYR A 419 23.74 47.61 -10.08
C TYR A 419 22.31 48.15 -10.02
N PHE A 420 21.37 47.30 -9.60
CA PHE A 420 19.97 47.64 -9.43
C PHE A 420 19.57 47.47 -7.97
N ASP A 421 18.82 48.44 -7.45
CA ASP A 421 18.28 48.41 -6.09
C ASP A 421 16.97 47.61 -6.06
N TYR A 422 16.76 46.93 -4.94
CA TYR A 422 15.56 46.16 -4.63
C TYR A 422 15.19 46.33 -3.17
N TYR A 423 13.95 46.00 -2.83
CA TYR A 423 13.50 45.89 -1.45
C TYR A 423 12.79 44.56 -1.23
N ALA A 424 13.34 43.74 -0.34
CA ALA A 424 12.74 42.50 0.12
C ALA A 424 11.93 42.73 1.40
N LYS A 425 10.72 42.17 1.45
CA LYS A 425 9.84 42.11 2.62
C LYS A 425 10.48 41.27 3.73
N SER A 426 9.87 41.29 4.92
CA SER A 426 10.28 40.44 6.05
C SER A 426 10.16 38.94 5.75
N ASP A 427 9.30 38.54 4.80
CA ASP A 427 9.20 37.16 4.32
C ASP A 427 10.24 36.81 3.24
N GLY A 428 11.16 37.74 2.91
CA GLY A 428 12.20 37.59 1.88
C GLY A 428 11.75 37.87 0.45
N SER A 429 10.45 38.00 0.19
CA SER A 429 9.95 38.26 -1.16
C SER A 429 10.11 39.73 -1.54
N ILE A 430 10.45 40.03 -2.80
CA ILE A 430 10.57 41.42 -3.26
C ILE A 430 9.21 42.04 -3.59
N TYR A 431 9.14 43.37 -3.55
CA TYR A 431 8.02 44.12 -4.10
C TYR A 431 8.09 44.20 -5.62
N THR A 432 6.97 43.94 -6.30
CA THR A 432 6.81 44.13 -7.76
C THR A 432 5.43 44.71 -8.04
N ASN A 433 5.32 45.52 -9.11
CA ASN A 433 4.07 46.12 -9.59
C ASN A 433 3.21 46.77 -8.49
N THR A 434 3.83 47.50 -7.56
CA THR A 434 3.13 48.06 -6.41
C THR A 434 3.74 49.38 -5.96
N GLU A 435 2.99 50.14 -5.18
CA GLU A 435 3.47 51.34 -4.48
C GLU A 435 3.50 51.05 -2.98
N VAL A 436 4.63 51.37 -2.35
CA VAL A 436 4.82 51.14 -0.91
C VAL A 436 5.53 52.31 -0.25
N GLU A 437 5.17 52.52 1.00
CA GLU A 437 5.82 53.48 1.89
C GLU A 437 6.89 52.78 2.71
N LEU A 438 8.14 53.24 2.59
CA LEU A 438 9.29 52.63 3.24
C LEU A 438 10.05 53.66 4.08
N TYR A 439 10.46 53.25 5.28
CA TYR A 439 11.20 54.08 6.21
C TYR A 439 12.67 54.19 5.80
N ASN A 440 13.25 55.40 5.82
CA ASN A 440 14.64 55.64 5.40
C ASN A 440 15.66 55.84 6.54
N GLY A 441 15.28 55.60 7.80
CA GLY A 441 16.19 55.70 8.94
C GLY A 441 16.30 57.09 9.60
N ARG A 442 15.59 58.12 9.14
CA ARG A 442 15.58 59.47 9.73
C ARG A 442 14.17 60.07 9.90
N ASP A 443 13.24 59.30 10.45
CA ASP A 443 11.83 59.70 10.64
C ASP A 443 11.07 60.13 9.38
N ALA A 444 11.64 59.87 8.19
CA ALA A 444 11.06 60.16 6.91
C ALA A 444 10.60 58.87 6.22
N VAL A 445 9.32 58.85 5.84
CA VAL A 445 8.71 57.83 5.01
C VAL A 445 8.75 58.33 3.57
N ASN A 446 9.37 57.57 2.67
CA ASN A 446 9.35 57.84 1.24
C ASN A 446 8.40 56.87 0.56
N THR A 447 7.69 57.34 -0.46
CA THR A 447 6.85 56.49 -1.30
C THR A 447 7.64 56.03 -2.52
N TYR A 448 7.68 54.71 -2.74
CA TYR A 448 8.35 54.09 -3.87
C TYR A 448 7.36 53.32 -4.73
N ARG A 449 7.47 53.49 -6.05
CA ARG A 449 6.79 52.64 -7.05
C ARG A 449 7.77 51.58 -7.53
N PHE A 450 7.42 50.31 -7.36
CA PHE A 450 8.17 49.15 -7.84
C PHE A 450 7.60 48.68 -9.17
N ASN A 451 8.46 48.53 -10.19
CA ASN A 451 8.05 48.02 -11.50
C ASN A 451 7.88 46.49 -11.50
N SER A 452 7.63 45.89 -12.67
CA SER A 452 7.46 44.43 -12.82
C SER A 452 8.70 43.62 -12.49
N ASN A 453 9.89 44.22 -12.60
CA ASN A 453 11.17 43.62 -12.25
C ASN A 453 11.56 43.91 -10.79
N GLY A 454 10.75 44.67 -10.05
CA GLY A 454 11.02 45.06 -8.67
C GLY A 454 12.03 46.18 -8.50
N HIS A 455 12.32 46.96 -9.54
CA HIS A 455 13.15 48.15 -9.41
C HIS A 455 12.32 49.30 -8.83
N PRO A 456 12.81 49.98 -7.78
CA PRO A 456 12.12 51.07 -7.14
C PRO A 456 12.38 52.40 -7.85
N LYS A 457 11.35 53.24 -7.91
CA LYS A 457 11.47 54.66 -8.21
C LYS A 457 10.84 55.45 -7.08
N LYS A 458 11.62 56.32 -6.42
CA LYS A 458 11.08 57.26 -5.43
C LYS A 458 10.13 58.23 -6.14
N ILE A 459 8.91 58.37 -5.63
CA ILE A 459 7.87 59.23 -6.21
C ILE A 459 7.36 60.30 -5.24
N ARG A 460 7.59 60.16 -3.93
CA ARG A 460 7.27 61.17 -2.93
C ARG A 460 8.27 61.14 -1.78
#